data_AF-A0A944Y5J4-F1
#
_entry.id   AF-A0A944Y5J4-F1
#
_cell.length_a   1.000
_cell.length_b   1.000
_cell.length_c   1.000
_cell.angle_alpha   90.00
_cell.angle_beta   90.00
_cell.angle_gamma   90.00
#
_symmetry.space_group_name_H-M   'P 1'
#
loop_
_entity.id
_entity.type
_entity.pdbx_description
1 polymer ?
#
loop_
_entity_poly.entity_id
_entity_poly.type
_entity_poly.pdbx_seq_one_letter_code
_entity_poly.pdbx_strand_id
1 'polypeptide(L)'
;MKSITLALGLLTLLLSNAFAEQAATSKAEFCANNVSGDTIKSMLLSSENRLTFTNRGGLANGGVCWWHSRFTRKALYLAIYRPDLPKPSNKEAAKIVKAIRMGKGVVEVPGFKNLSDFSRTHRKQIQDRLEKWQIGDGFLRGQWAVGLWGGSDTTAAKMQKRMDDLFQDVMVKKDITYQVLQLPGIVAHAWLVVNMEKTSNGYKIQVIDSNYSSPRTHTYKRGDTHLTLGYFGKMVGRTGKRSELKKMKKIIKKYCK
;
A
#
# COMPACT_ATOMS: atom_id res chain seq x y z
N MET A 1 54.63 18.46 -40.29
CA MET A 1 54.08 17.14 -39.90
C MET A 1 54.50 16.88 -38.45
N LYS A 2 53.66 16.65 -37.45
CA LYS A 2 52.23 16.36 -37.30
C LYS A 2 51.81 16.88 -35.90
N SER A 3 50.58 17.38 -35.81
CA SER A 3 49.93 17.94 -34.62
C SER A 3 49.90 16.95 -33.43
N ILE A 4 50.22 17.45 -32.24
CA ILE A 4 49.92 16.78 -30.95
C ILE A 4 48.55 17.31 -30.51
N THR A 5 47.51 16.52 -30.75
CA THR A 5 46.14 16.88 -30.37
C THR A 5 45.80 16.32 -29.00
N LEU A 6 45.43 17.24 -28.11
CA LEU A 6 44.72 17.08 -26.84
C LEU A 6 43.69 15.93 -26.87
N ALA A 7 43.75 15.03 -25.89
CA ALA A 7 42.62 14.17 -25.53
C ALA A 7 42.38 14.27 -24.02
N LEU A 8 41.79 15.40 -23.61
CA LEU A 8 41.22 15.57 -22.27
C LEU A 8 39.86 14.85 -22.26
N GLY A 9 39.89 13.55 -22.02
CA GLY A 9 38.69 12.71 -21.89
C GLY A 9 37.95 13.03 -20.59
N LEU A 10 36.97 13.92 -20.67
CA LEU A 10 36.06 14.25 -19.59
C LEU A 10 35.15 13.04 -19.29
N LEU A 11 35.59 12.15 -18.41
CA LEU A 11 34.77 11.07 -17.87
C LEU A 11 33.80 11.66 -16.83
N THR A 12 32.77 12.37 -17.28
CA THR A 12 31.62 12.69 -16.42
C THR A 12 30.88 11.39 -16.14
N LEU A 13 31.28 10.73 -15.05
CA LEU A 13 30.44 9.77 -14.36
C LEU A 13 29.10 10.47 -14.09
N LEU A 14 28.10 10.15 -14.90
CA LEU A 14 26.70 10.35 -14.57
C LEU A 14 26.44 9.48 -13.34
N LEU A 15 26.71 10.05 -12.16
CA LEU A 15 26.13 9.62 -10.90
C LEU A 15 24.64 9.90 -11.01
N SER A 16 23.92 9.09 -11.79
CA SER A 16 22.50 8.88 -11.57
C SER A 16 22.40 8.24 -10.20
N ASN A 17 22.36 9.11 -9.18
CA ASN A 17 21.92 8.76 -7.85
C ASN A 17 20.55 8.13 -8.07
N ALA A 18 20.50 6.80 -8.02
CA ALA A 18 19.29 6.09 -7.71
C ALA A 18 18.92 6.55 -6.30
N PHE A 19 18.29 7.72 -6.21
CA PHE A 19 17.65 8.17 -4.99
C PHE A 19 16.65 7.07 -4.69
N ALA A 20 17.01 6.21 -3.75
CA ALA A 20 16.07 5.26 -3.18
C ALA A 20 14.81 6.07 -2.86
N GLU A 21 13.67 5.66 -3.42
CA GLU A 21 12.44 6.45 -3.33
C GLU A 21 11.97 6.51 -1.87
N GLN A 22 12.45 7.54 -1.19
CA GLN A 22 12.21 7.85 0.20
C GLN A 22 10.82 8.46 0.35
N ALA A 23 10.28 8.35 1.56
CA ALA A 23 9.06 9.09 1.89
C ALA A 23 9.27 10.58 1.69
N ALA A 24 8.25 11.29 1.21
CA ALA A 24 8.35 12.73 1.03
C ALA A 24 8.64 13.44 2.36
N THR A 25 9.66 14.29 2.38
CA THR A 25 10.07 15.05 3.56
C THR A 25 9.73 16.53 3.50
N SER A 26 9.22 17.01 2.37
CA SER A 26 8.75 18.37 2.20
C SER A 26 7.48 18.41 1.34
N LYS A 27 6.80 19.57 1.31
CA LYS A 27 5.66 19.78 0.40
C LYS A 27 6.09 19.62 -1.07
N ALA A 28 7.25 20.14 -1.44
CA ALA A 28 7.77 20.08 -2.81
C ALA A 28 7.99 18.62 -3.23
N GLU A 29 8.70 17.83 -2.42
CA GLU A 29 8.91 16.40 -2.65
C GLU A 29 7.59 15.63 -2.67
N PHE A 30 6.67 15.93 -1.74
CA PHE A 30 5.36 15.30 -1.71
C PHE A 30 4.60 15.52 -3.02
N CYS A 31 4.59 16.75 -3.51
CA CYS A 31 3.91 17.08 -4.74
C CYS A 31 4.60 16.47 -5.96
N ALA A 32 5.94 16.46 -6.02
CA ALA A 32 6.69 15.78 -7.08
C ALA A 32 6.42 14.26 -7.10
N ASN A 33 6.51 13.59 -5.95
CA ASN A 33 6.29 12.14 -5.81
C ASN A 33 4.87 11.71 -6.17
N ASN A 34 3.89 12.60 -5.99
CA ASN A 34 2.48 12.31 -6.27
C ASN A 34 2.04 12.63 -7.71
N VAL A 35 2.93 13.15 -8.56
CA VAL A 35 2.65 13.33 -10.01
C VAL A 35 2.66 11.97 -10.72
N SER A 36 3.52 11.04 -10.29
CA SER A 36 3.67 9.72 -10.90
C SER A 36 3.17 8.61 -9.97
N GLY A 37 2.25 7.78 -10.47
CA GLY A 37 1.83 6.59 -9.73
C GLY A 37 2.94 5.55 -9.58
N ASP A 38 4.00 5.60 -10.40
CA ASP A 38 5.12 4.67 -10.30
C ASP A 38 6.00 4.95 -9.06
N THR A 39 6.21 6.22 -8.69
CA THR A 39 6.94 6.59 -7.47
C THR A 39 6.25 6.12 -6.20
N ILE A 40 4.91 6.20 -6.15
CA ILE A 40 4.17 5.72 -4.98
C ILE A 40 4.29 4.20 -4.85
N LYS A 41 4.32 3.45 -5.96
CA LYS A 41 4.46 1.99 -5.94
C LYS A 41 5.82 1.56 -5.44
N SER A 42 6.87 2.17 -5.95
CA SER A 42 8.25 1.85 -5.58
C SER A 42 8.55 2.24 -4.13
N MET A 43 8.03 3.37 -3.65
CA MET A 43 8.01 3.70 -2.23
C MET A 43 7.42 2.54 -1.42
N LEU A 44 6.26 2.01 -1.79
CA LEU A 44 5.62 0.90 -1.07
C LEU A 44 6.41 -0.42 -1.13
N LEU A 45 7.16 -0.67 -2.21
CA LEU A 45 8.05 -1.83 -2.33
C LEU A 45 9.25 -1.73 -1.39
N SER A 46 9.67 -0.52 -1.00
CA SER A 46 10.63 -0.33 0.08
C SER A 46 10.01 -0.65 1.45
N SER A 47 10.70 -1.48 2.24
CA SER A 47 10.27 -1.83 3.60
C SER A 47 10.25 -0.63 4.55
N GLU A 48 11.00 0.43 4.22
CA GLU A 48 11.04 1.68 4.96
C GLU A 48 9.70 2.43 4.94
N ASN A 49 8.86 2.23 3.93
CA ASN A 49 7.56 2.87 3.81
C ASN A 49 6.40 1.95 4.22
N ARG A 50 6.69 0.89 4.97
CA ARG A 50 5.70 -0.04 5.53
C ARG A 50 5.68 0.00 7.05
N LEU A 51 4.60 -0.50 7.64
CA LEU A 51 4.53 -0.70 9.08
C LEU A 51 5.56 -1.76 9.50
N THR A 52 6.28 -1.52 10.59
CA THR A 52 7.35 -2.40 11.10
C THR A 52 6.87 -3.65 11.81
N PHE A 53 5.58 -3.73 12.06
CA PHE A 53 4.98 -4.86 12.74
C PHE A 53 4.01 -5.56 11.81
N THR A 54 3.99 -6.89 11.91
CA THR A 54 2.97 -7.67 11.25
C THR A 54 1.64 -7.48 11.96
N ASN A 55 0.58 -7.79 11.23
CA ASN A 55 -0.75 -7.86 11.79
C ASN A 55 -0.75 -8.78 13.04
N ARG A 56 -1.05 -8.22 14.21
CA ARG A 56 -1.29 -8.95 15.47
C ARG A 56 -2.52 -8.33 16.13
N GLY A 57 -3.33 -9.12 16.83
CA GLY A 57 -4.52 -8.64 17.55
C GLY A 57 -5.80 -8.54 16.70
N GLY A 58 -6.81 -7.86 17.24
CA GLY A 58 -8.18 -7.80 16.70
C GLY A 58 -9.18 -8.73 17.38
N LEU A 59 -10.46 -8.63 17.00
CA LEU A 59 -11.49 -9.57 17.46
C LEU A 59 -11.08 -11.00 17.07
N ALA A 60 -10.92 -11.88 18.06
CA ALA A 60 -10.43 -13.26 17.90
C ALA A 60 -9.07 -13.40 17.18
N ASN A 61 -8.14 -12.45 17.38
CA ASN A 61 -6.82 -12.43 16.71
C ASN A 61 -6.89 -12.33 15.16
N GLY A 62 -8.04 -11.92 14.62
CA GLY A 62 -8.29 -11.81 13.19
C GLY A 62 -8.77 -10.42 12.76
N GLY A 63 -8.67 -10.14 11.46
CA GLY A 63 -9.34 -9.00 10.80
C GLY A 63 -8.57 -7.67 10.77
N VAL A 64 -7.59 -7.42 11.66
CA VAL A 64 -6.82 -6.14 11.63
C VAL A 64 -6.12 -5.90 10.29
N CYS A 65 -5.83 -6.93 9.50
CA CYS A 65 -5.17 -6.87 8.19
C CYS A 65 -5.85 -5.91 7.20
N TRP A 66 -7.18 -5.79 7.24
CA TRP A 66 -7.93 -4.83 6.43
C TRP A 66 -7.55 -3.40 6.75
N TRP A 67 -7.55 -3.08 8.03
CA TRP A 67 -7.24 -1.74 8.52
C TRP A 67 -5.75 -1.45 8.42
N HIS A 68 -4.90 -2.45 8.59
CA HIS A 68 -3.46 -2.37 8.38
C HIS A 68 -3.12 -1.99 6.93
N SER A 69 -3.67 -2.71 5.95
CA SER A 69 -3.50 -2.41 4.52
C SER A 69 -4.04 -1.02 4.15
N ARG A 70 -5.23 -0.66 4.67
CA ARG A 70 -5.80 0.67 4.45
C ARG A 70 -4.96 1.79 5.09
N PHE A 71 -4.46 1.59 6.29
CA PHE A 71 -3.63 2.57 6.99
C PHE A 71 -2.30 2.79 6.27
N THR A 72 -1.62 1.70 5.89
CA THR A 72 -0.38 1.73 5.11
C THR A 72 -0.59 2.50 3.81
N ARG A 73 -1.66 2.18 3.07
CA ARG A 73 -2.02 2.91 1.85
C ARG A 73 -2.28 4.40 2.11
N LYS A 74 -3.01 4.75 3.17
CA LYS A 74 -3.27 6.17 3.49
C LYS A 74 -2.01 6.93 3.86
N ALA A 75 -1.14 6.34 4.68
CA ALA A 75 0.13 6.94 5.06
C ALA A 75 0.97 7.21 3.81
N LEU A 76 1.09 6.23 2.92
CA LEU A 76 1.84 6.37 1.69
C LEU A 76 1.34 7.49 0.78
N TYR A 77 0.03 7.65 0.62
CA TYR A 77 -0.54 8.70 -0.24
C TYR A 77 -0.61 10.08 0.41
N LEU A 78 -0.68 10.18 1.74
CA LEU A 78 -1.07 11.42 2.42
C LEU A 78 -0.08 11.92 3.48
N ALA A 79 0.98 11.17 3.81
CA ALA A 79 1.93 11.58 4.82
C ALA A 79 3.14 12.32 4.23
N ILE A 80 3.58 13.37 4.93
CA ILE A 80 4.88 14.01 4.75
C ILE A 80 5.66 13.79 6.05
N TYR A 81 6.85 13.22 5.96
CA TYR A 81 7.68 12.85 7.10
C TYR A 81 8.72 13.94 7.36
N ARG A 82 8.68 14.57 8.52
CA ARG A 82 9.46 15.79 8.83
C ARG A 82 10.58 15.47 9.82
N PRO A 83 11.68 14.82 9.42
CA PRO A 83 12.75 14.41 10.33
C PRO A 83 13.46 15.61 10.99
N ASP A 84 13.33 16.80 10.40
CA ASP A 84 13.83 18.08 10.88
C ASP A 84 13.05 18.64 12.09
N LEU A 85 11.85 18.13 12.35
CA LEU A 85 11.00 18.56 13.46
C LEU A 85 11.15 17.65 14.69
N PRO A 86 10.85 18.14 15.91
CA PRO A 86 10.91 17.32 17.12
C PRO A 86 9.90 16.19 17.08
N LYS A 87 10.28 15.02 17.63
CA LYS A 87 9.38 13.86 17.74
C LYS A 87 8.15 14.21 18.58
N PRO A 88 6.95 13.80 18.15
CA PRO A 88 5.72 14.05 18.86
C PRO A 88 5.67 13.24 20.15
N SER A 89 4.97 13.77 21.16
CA SER A 89 4.53 12.98 22.31
C SER A 89 3.59 11.86 21.88
N ASN A 90 3.38 10.86 22.74
CA ASN A 90 2.41 9.79 22.49
C ASN A 90 0.99 10.29 22.21
N LYS A 91 0.57 11.40 22.85
CA LYS A 91 -0.74 12.03 22.64
C LYS A 91 -0.85 12.65 21.25
N GLU A 92 0.21 13.30 20.78
CA GLU A 92 0.29 13.89 19.45
C GLU A 92 0.40 12.81 18.37
N ALA A 93 1.22 11.78 18.59
CA ALA A 93 1.28 10.62 17.72
C ALA A 93 -0.11 9.98 17.54
N ALA A 94 -0.88 9.82 18.61
CA ALA A 94 -2.25 9.29 18.52
C ALA A 94 -3.20 10.19 17.69
N LYS A 95 -2.98 11.51 17.65
CA LYS A 95 -3.69 12.45 16.76
C LYS A 95 -3.24 12.29 15.32
N ILE A 96 -1.94 12.17 15.06
CA ILE A 96 -1.36 11.94 13.72
C ILE A 96 -1.90 10.62 13.13
N VAL A 97 -1.84 9.52 13.89
CA VAL A 97 -2.39 8.22 13.47
C VAL A 97 -3.89 8.35 13.16
N LYS A 98 -4.65 9.08 13.98
CA LYS A 98 -6.08 9.34 13.71
C LYS A 98 -6.25 10.14 12.40
N ALA A 99 -5.42 11.15 12.14
CA ALA A 99 -5.49 11.97 10.93
C ALA A 99 -5.21 11.12 9.68
N ILE A 100 -4.14 10.33 9.68
CA ILE A 100 -3.81 9.37 8.59
C ILE A 100 -4.97 8.42 8.36
N ARG A 101 -5.50 7.81 9.43
CA ARG A 101 -6.68 6.92 9.37
C ARG A 101 -7.87 7.58 8.68
N MET A 102 -8.17 8.82 9.03
CA MET A 102 -9.32 9.53 8.49
C MET A 102 -9.14 9.87 7.01
N GLY A 103 -7.91 10.09 6.55
CA GLY A 103 -7.59 10.41 5.15
C GLY A 103 -8.39 11.61 4.64
N LYS A 104 -8.50 12.66 5.47
CA LYS A 104 -9.25 13.90 5.17
C LYS A 104 -8.37 15.04 4.65
N GLY A 105 -7.05 14.90 4.75
CA GLY A 105 -6.04 15.88 4.32
C GLY A 105 -4.67 15.23 4.26
N VAL A 106 -3.69 15.99 3.76
CA VAL A 106 -2.26 15.66 3.91
C VAL A 106 -1.87 15.82 5.38
N VAL A 107 -1.00 14.96 5.89
CA VAL A 107 -0.63 14.87 7.30
C VAL A 107 0.88 14.95 7.44
N GLU A 108 1.38 15.92 8.21
CA GLU A 108 2.79 15.96 8.58
C GLU A 108 3.07 15.05 9.78
N VAL A 109 4.20 14.35 9.73
CA VAL A 109 4.65 13.39 10.73
C VAL A 109 6.05 13.82 11.22
N PRO A 110 6.14 14.61 12.31
CA PRO A 110 7.39 15.21 12.76
C PRO A 110 8.33 14.21 13.42
N GLY A 111 9.64 14.41 13.27
CA GLY A 111 10.72 13.64 13.89
C GLY A 111 10.96 12.24 13.32
N PHE A 112 10.41 11.93 12.15
CA PHE A 112 10.56 10.63 11.50
C PHE A 112 10.88 10.80 10.02
N LYS A 113 11.65 9.87 9.46
CA LYS A 113 12.00 9.85 8.02
C LYS A 113 10.98 9.12 7.14
N ASN A 114 10.23 8.18 7.70
CA ASN A 114 9.30 7.34 6.94
C ASN A 114 8.33 6.56 7.87
N LEU A 115 7.44 5.77 7.26
CA LEU A 115 6.43 5.00 7.99
C LEU A 115 7.05 3.94 8.91
N SER A 116 8.16 3.31 8.48
CA SER A 116 8.83 2.29 9.27
C SER A 116 9.37 2.88 10.57
N ASP A 117 10.06 4.01 10.49
CA ASP A 117 10.59 4.74 11.64
C ASP A 117 9.46 5.19 12.59
N PHE A 118 8.42 5.86 12.05
CA PHE A 118 7.26 6.29 12.84
C PHE A 118 6.54 5.12 13.54
N SER A 119 6.34 4.03 12.81
CA SER A 119 5.60 2.87 13.32
C SER A 119 6.38 2.03 14.31
N ARG A 120 7.72 2.08 14.26
CA ARG A 120 8.58 1.44 15.26
C ARG A 120 8.42 2.11 16.62
N THR A 121 8.47 3.44 16.65
CA THR A 121 8.35 4.22 17.89
C THR A 121 6.92 4.21 18.43
N HIS A 122 5.91 4.37 17.57
CA HIS A 122 4.52 4.52 17.99
C HIS A 122 3.65 3.29 17.67
N ARG A 123 4.25 2.09 17.67
CA ARG A 123 3.56 0.82 17.39
C ARG A 123 2.26 0.69 18.19
N LYS A 124 2.31 0.98 19.49
CA LYS A 124 1.14 0.87 20.38
C LYS A 124 0.01 1.80 19.93
N GLN A 125 0.29 3.07 19.65
CA GLN A 125 -0.74 4.04 19.26
C GLN A 125 -1.36 3.69 17.91
N ILE A 126 -0.57 3.14 16.98
CA ILE A 126 -1.08 2.64 15.70
C ILE A 126 -1.98 1.44 15.93
N GLN A 127 -1.48 0.41 16.64
CA GLN A 127 -2.24 -0.81 16.92
C GLN A 127 -3.57 -0.51 17.64
N ASP A 128 -3.53 0.24 18.75
CA ASP A 128 -4.72 0.63 19.51
C ASP A 128 -5.74 1.37 18.61
N ARG A 129 -5.26 2.14 17.63
CA ARG A 129 -6.14 2.83 16.68
C ARG A 129 -6.72 1.89 15.63
N LEU A 130 -5.95 0.94 15.11
CA LEU A 130 -6.42 -0.04 14.15
C LEU A 130 -7.50 -0.93 14.78
N GLU A 131 -7.32 -1.35 16.04
CA GLU A 131 -8.31 -2.15 16.78
C GLU A 131 -9.59 -1.35 17.06
N LYS A 132 -9.48 -0.10 17.51
CA LYS A 132 -10.66 0.78 17.65
C LYS A 132 -11.36 1.03 16.31
N TRP A 133 -10.60 1.08 15.21
CA TRP A 133 -11.17 1.19 13.88
C TRP A 133 -11.85 -0.11 13.46
N GLN A 134 -11.29 -1.27 13.78
CA GLN A 134 -11.91 -2.56 13.57
C GLN A 134 -13.24 -2.69 14.30
N ILE A 135 -13.29 -2.33 15.58
CA ILE A 135 -14.52 -2.38 16.37
C ILE A 135 -15.57 -1.45 15.72
N GLY A 136 -15.20 -0.21 15.40
CA GLY A 136 -16.14 0.76 14.84
C GLY A 136 -16.63 0.45 13.41
N ASP A 137 -15.76 0.01 12.50
CA ASP A 137 -16.15 -0.33 11.11
C ASP A 137 -16.69 -1.77 11.00
N GLY A 138 -16.10 -2.71 11.73
CA GLY A 138 -16.49 -4.11 11.74
C GLY A 138 -17.83 -4.29 12.44
N PHE A 139 -17.88 -4.09 13.75
CA PHE A 139 -19.05 -4.39 14.58
C PHE A 139 -20.24 -3.47 14.28
N LEU A 140 -20.01 -2.14 14.19
CA LEU A 140 -21.12 -1.17 14.06
C LEU A 140 -21.55 -0.90 12.61
N ARG A 141 -20.74 -1.23 11.59
CA ARG A 141 -21.05 -0.95 10.18
C ARG A 141 -21.07 -2.20 9.30
N GLY A 142 -21.11 -3.38 9.91
CA GLY A 142 -21.24 -4.66 9.21
C GLY A 142 -20.18 -4.91 8.14
N GLN A 143 -18.98 -4.32 8.25
CA GLN A 143 -17.95 -4.53 7.23
C GLN A 143 -17.49 -5.99 7.19
N TRP A 144 -17.65 -6.74 8.29
CA TRP A 144 -17.50 -8.20 8.31
C TRP A 144 -18.47 -8.88 7.32
N ALA A 145 -19.75 -8.48 7.30
CA ALA A 145 -20.73 -9.02 6.35
C ALA A 145 -20.32 -8.75 4.91
N VAL A 146 -19.80 -7.55 4.60
CA VAL A 146 -19.28 -7.23 3.27
C VAL A 146 -18.09 -8.11 2.89
N GLY A 147 -17.15 -8.36 3.82
CA GLY A 147 -15.98 -9.21 3.55
C GLY A 147 -16.30 -10.68 3.41
N LEU A 148 -17.28 -11.18 4.18
CA LEU A 148 -17.76 -12.55 4.16
C LEU A 148 -18.75 -12.84 3.03
N TRP A 149 -19.37 -11.82 2.45
CA TRP A 149 -20.36 -12.02 1.39
C TRP A 149 -19.70 -12.44 0.07
N GLY A 150 -19.80 -13.71 -0.30
CA GLY A 150 -19.30 -14.30 -1.56
C GLY A 150 -18.53 -15.60 -1.32
N GLY A 151 -18.20 -16.31 -2.40
CA GLY A 151 -17.49 -17.60 -2.34
C GLY A 151 -15.97 -17.48 -2.46
N SER A 152 -15.26 -18.52 -2.03
CA SER A 152 -13.82 -18.72 -2.29
C SER A 152 -13.53 -19.23 -3.71
N ASP A 153 -14.57 -19.40 -4.53
CA ASP A 153 -14.54 -19.79 -5.94
C ASP A 153 -15.50 -18.90 -6.75
N THR A 154 -15.22 -18.74 -8.05
CA THR A 154 -16.12 -18.07 -9.02
C THR A 154 -16.00 -18.71 -10.40
N THR A 155 -16.79 -18.29 -11.39
CA THR A 155 -16.63 -18.86 -12.74
C THR A 155 -15.33 -18.36 -13.39
N ALA A 156 -14.71 -19.18 -14.24
CA ALA A 156 -13.47 -18.81 -14.93
C ALA A 156 -13.59 -17.45 -15.66
N ALA A 157 -14.71 -17.21 -16.35
CA ALA A 157 -14.99 -15.94 -17.02
C ALA A 157 -15.07 -14.75 -16.04
N LYS A 158 -15.73 -14.92 -14.89
CA LYS A 158 -15.79 -13.87 -13.85
C LYS A 158 -14.43 -13.62 -13.23
N MET A 159 -13.64 -14.67 -13.01
CA MET A 159 -12.29 -14.55 -12.47
C MET A 159 -11.37 -13.83 -13.45
N GLN A 160 -11.40 -14.20 -14.73
CA GLN A 160 -10.64 -13.53 -15.78
C GLN A 160 -10.97 -12.04 -15.84
N LYS A 161 -12.25 -11.69 -15.91
CA LYS A 161 -12.69 -10.29 -15.92
C LYS A 161 -12.15 -9.52 -14.70
N ARG A 162 -12.14 -10.13 -13.51
CA ARG A 162 -11.60 -9.48 -12.30
C ARG A 162 -10.10 -9.25 -12.39
N MET A 163 -9.35 -10.18 -12.96
CA MET A 163 -7.91 -10.02 -13.16
C MET A 163 -7.61 -8.95 -14.21
N ASP A 164 -8.40 -8.89 -15.28
CA ASP A 164 -8.29 -7.84 -16.30
C ASP A 164 -8.61 -6.47 -15.71
N ASP A 165 -9.70 -6.34 -14.95
CA ASP A 165 -10.07 -5.09 -14.24
C ASP A 165 -8.97 -4.68 -13.23
N LEU A 166 -8.38 -5.65 -12.52
CA LEU A 166 -7.28 -5.40 -11.59
C LEU A 166 -6.02 -4.93 -12.34
N PHE A 167 -5.70 -5.54 -13.48
CA PHE A 167 -4.58 -5.12 -14.32
C PHE A 167 -4.76 -3.68 -14.81
N GLN A 168 -5.98 -3.30 -15.20
CA GLN A 168 -6.28 -1.92 -15.58
C GLN A 168 -6.05 -0.94 -14.43
N ASP A 169 -6.52 -1.27 -13.22
CA ASP A 169 -6.31 -0.42 -12.04
C ASP A 169 -4.80 -0.31 -11.70
N VAL A 170 -4.09 -1.43 -11.64
CA VAL A 170 -2.70 -1.47 -11.17
C VAL A 170 -1.72 -0.98 -12.22
N MET A 171 -1.81 -1.46 -13.47
CA MET A 171 -0.79 -1.22 -14.49
C MET A 171 -1.08 -0.01 -15.38
N VAL A 172 -2.35 0.30 -15.65
CA VAL A 172 -2.72 1.43 -16.50
C VAL A 172 -2.96 2.69 -15.65
N LYS A 173 -3.83 2.61 -14.64
CA LYS A 173 -4.12 3.75 -13.75
C LYS A 173 -3.04 4.00 -12.70
N LYS A 174 -2.06 3.09 -12.61
CA LYS A 174 -0.96 3.13 -11.65
C LYS A 174 -1.43 3.21 -10.20
N ASP A 175 -2.53 2.53 -9.88
CA ASP A 175 -3.13 2.53 -8.56
C ASP A 175 -2.57 1.43 -7.67
N ILE A 176 -2.31 1.75 -6.39
CA ILE A 176 -2.14 0.73 -5.35
C ILE A 176 -3.52 0.23 -4.94
N THR A 177 -3.84 -0.96 -5.45
CA THR A 177 -5.20 -1.48 -5.40
C THR A 177 -5.41 -2.31 -4.14
N TYR A 178 -6.36 -1.90 -3.32
CA TYR A 178 -6.76 -2.66 -2.12
C TYR A 178 -7.70 -3.80 -2.53
N GLN A 179 -7.40 -5.02 -2.11
CA GLN A 179 -8.31 -6.14 -2.26
C GLN A 179 -8.64 -6.78 -0.92
N VAL A 180 -9.89 -7.20 -0.79
CA VAL A 180 -10.33 -8.13 0.25
C VAL A 180 -10.34 -9.53 -0.35
N LEU A 181 -9.81 -10.48 0.40
CA LEU A 181 -9.73 -11.89 0.02
C LEU A 181 -10.80 -12.66 0.77
N GLN A 182 -11.54 -13.47 0.02
CA GLN A 182 -12.53 -14.39 0.56
C GLN A 182 -11.86 -15.74 0.75
N LEU A 183 -11.57 -16.12 1.99
CA LEU A 183 -11.05 -17.45 2.33
C LEU A 183 -12.20 -18.32 2.86
N PRO A 184 -12.12 -19.64 2.70
CA PRO A 184 -13.02 -20.58 3.36
C PRO A 184 -12.98 -20.38 4.90
N GLY A 185 -14.13 -20.52 5.58
CA GLY A 185 -14.16 -20.56 7.05
C GLY A 185 -14.19 -19.22 7.78
N ILE A 186 -14.85 -18.19 7.24
CA ILE A 186 -15.08 -16.88 7.92
C ILE A 186 -13.79 -16.07 8.15
N VAL A 187 -12.66 -16.46 7.57
CA VAL A 187 -11.43 -15.68 7.64
C VAL A 187 -11.34 -14.79 6.42
N ALA A 188 -11.59 -13.49 6.58
CA ALA A 188 -11.40 -12.56 5.48
C ALA A 188 -10.07 -11.81 5.64
N HIS A 189 -9.27 -11.79 4.58
CA HIS A 189 -7.93 -11.18 4.57
C HIS A 189 -7.92 -9.96 3.64
N ALA A 190 -6.86 -9.15 3.67
CA ALA A 190 -6.68 -8.08 2.69
C ALA A 190 -5.21 -7.82 2.41
N TRP A 191 -4.95 -7.37 1.19
CA TRP A 191 -3.63 -6.97 0.74
C TRP A 191 -3.70 -5.72 -0.14
N LEU A 192 -2.52 -5.22 -0.51
CA LEU A 192 -2.35 -4.19 -1.52
C LEU A 192 -1.67 -4.78 -2.75
N VAL A 193 -2.33 -4.73 -3.90
CA VAL A 193 -1.73 -5.12 -5.19
C VAL A 193 -0.94 -3.94 -5.73
N VAL A 194 0.34 -4.15 -5.99
CA VAL A 194 1.31 -3.09 -6.32
C VAL A 194 1.86 -3.22 -7.74
N ASN A 195 1.91 -4.44 -8.26
CA ASN A 195 2.39 -4.69 -9.62
C ASN A 195 1.69 -5.91 -10.23
N MET A 196 1.60 -5.94 -11.55
CA MET A 196 1.15 -7.10 -12.32
C MET A 196 1.92 -7.23 -13.62
N GLU A 197 2.22 -8.46 -13.99
CA GLU A 197 2.89 -8.81 -15.25
C GLU A 197 1.99 -9.74 -16.05
N LYS A 198 1.76 -9.42 -17.33
CA LYS A 198 1.08 -10.35 -18.25
C LYS A 198 2.00 -11.53 -18.53
N THR A 199 1.47 -12.74 -18.44
CA THR A 199 2.13 -13.96 -18.90
C THR A 199 1.50 -14.44 -20.19
N SER A 200 2.06 -15.49 -20.81
CA SER A 200 1.46 -16.12 -21.99
C SER A 200 0.03 -16.64 -21.76
N ASN A 201 -0.33 -16.95 -20.51
CA ASN A 201 -1.61 -17.54 -20.15
C ASN A 201 -2.27 -16.90 -18.91
N GLY A 202 -2.02 -15.63 -18.60
CA GLY A 202 -2.63 -14.97 -17.44
C GLY A 202 -1.77 -13.85 -16.85
N TYR A 203 -1.62 -13.85 -15.52
CA TYR A 203 -0.96 -12.77 -14.79
C TYR A 203 -0.08 -13.29 -13.65
N LYS A 204 1.09 -12.65 -13.44
CA LYS A 204 1.75 -12.63 -12.13
C LYS A 204 1.32 -11.37 -11.39
N ILE A 205 1.02 -11.50 -10.11
CA ILE A 205 0.41 -10.48 -9.27
C ILE A 205 1.30 -10.28 -8.06
N GLN A 206 1.90 -9.10 -7.93
CA GLN A 206 2.72 -8.75 -6.78
C GLN A 206 1.89 -7.99 -5.74
N VAL A 207 1.95 -8.44 -4.50
CA VAL A 207 1.14 -7.92 -3.40
C VAL A 207 1.99 -7.60 -2.17
N ILE A 208 1.57 -6.58 -1.42
CA ILE A 208 2.02 -6.31 -0.05
C ILE A 208 0.93 -6.81 0.89
N ASP A 209 1.31 -7.76 1.73
CA ASP A 209 0.45 -8.41 2.71
C ASP A 209 0.96 -8.09 4.11
N SER A 210 0.06 -7.61 4.98
CA SER A 210 0.38 -7.21 6.36
C SER A 210 0.90 -8.35 7.25
N ASN A 211 0.79 -9.61 6.81
CA ASN A 211 1.29 -10.77 7.53
C ASN A 211 2.76 -11.08 7.21
N TYR A 212 3.33 -10.45 6.18
CA TYR A 212 4.68 -10.73 5.70
C TYR A 212 5.51 -9.45 5.61
N SER A 213 6.83 -9.55 5.88
CA SER A 213 7.75 -8.42 5.76
C SER A 213 8.12 -8.07 4.32
N SER A 214 7.95 -9.02 3.41
CA SER A 214 8.35 -8.93 2.00
C SER A 214 7.16 -9.05 1.05
N PRO A 215 7.22 -8.41 -0.14
CA PRO A 215 6.21 -8.61 -1.17
C PRO A 215 6.04 -10.09 -1.53
N ARG A 216 4.82 -10.47 -1.90
CA ARG A 216 4.49 -11.83 -2.36
C ARG A 216 4.04 -11.79 -3.81
N THR A 217 4.31 -12.86 -4.55
CA THR A 217 3.87 -12.99 -5.93
C THR A 217 2.90 -14.17 -6.04
N HIS A 218 1.76 -13.93 -6.66
CA HIS A 218 0.74 -14.94 -6.98
C HIS A 218 0.61 -15.06 -8.49
N THR A 219 0.25 -16.24 -8.98
CA THR A 219 -0.01 -16.46 -10.40
C THR A 219 -1.48 -16.77 -10.61
N TYR A 220 -2.07 -16.13 -11.61
CA TYR A 220 -3.36 -16.47 -12.18
C TYR A 220 -3.14 -17.03 -13.59
N LYS A 221 -3.80 -18.13 -13.92
CA LYS A 221 -3.87 -18.68 -15.27
C LYS A 221 -5.30 -18.57 -15.80
N ARG A 222 -5.44 -18.35 -17.10
CA ARG A 222 -6.75 -18.34 -17.76
C ARG A 222 -7.40 -19.71 -17.57
N GLY A 223 -8.66 -19.69 -17.16
CA GLY A 223 -9.39 -20.89 -16.74
C GLY A 223 -9.50 -21.06 -15.22
N ASP A 224 -8.62 -20.43 -14.44
CA ASP A 224 -8.68 -20.51 -12.98
C ASP A 224 -9.97 -19.89 -12.44
N THR A 225 -10.57 -20.54 -11.43
CA THR A 225 -11.77 -20.08 -10.72
C THR A 225 -11.46 -19.35 -9.41
N HIS A 226 -10.20 -19.38 -8.98
CA HIS A 226 -9.68 -18.81 -7.73
C HIS A 226 -8.17 -18.58 -7.85
N LEU A 227 -7.58 -17.88 -6.88
CA LEU A 227 -6.15 -17.91 -6.60
C LEU A 227 -5.89 -18.91 -5.48
N THR A 228 -4.69 -19.47 -5.42
CA THR A 228 -4.26 -20.33 -4.30
C THR A 228 -3.28 -19.58 -3.40
N LEU A 229 -3.56 -19.55 -2.10
CA LEU A 229 -2.75 -18.90 -1.08
C LEU A 229 -2.23 -19.93 -0.06
N GLY A 230 -1.20 -20.70 -0.42
CA GLY A 230 -0.51 -21.63 0.50
C GLY A 230 -1.45 -22.30 1.52
N TYR A 231 -1.19 -22.05 2.81
CA TYR A 231 -1.96 -22.59 3.94
C TYR A 231 -3.45 -22.21 3.96
N PHE A 232 -3.85 -21.08 3.36
CA PHE A 232 -5.24 -20.59 3.37
C PHE A 232 -6.10 -21.17 2.24
N GLY A 233 -5.51 -21.93 1.31
CA GLY A 233 -6.24 -22.59 0.24
C GLY A 233 -6.75 -21.63 -0.84
N LYS A 234 -7.97 -21.88 -1.33
CA LYS A 234 -8.59 -21.15 -2.45
C LYS A 234 -9.08 -19.79 -2.02
N MET A 235 -8.94 -18.79 -2.87
CA MET A 235 -9.46 -17.45 -2.60
C MET A 235 -9.85 -16.70 -3.85
N VAL A 236 -10.83 -15.80 -3.71
CA VAL A 236 -11.16 -14.83 -4.75
C VAL A 236 -10.93 -13.42 -4.21
N GLY A 237 -10.03 -12.69 -4.86
CA GLY A 237 -9.78 -11.28 -4.57
C GLY A 237 -10.92 -10.39 -5.08
N ARG A 238 -11.34 -9.43 -4.24
CA ARG A 238 -12.29 -8.38 -4.60
C ARG A 238 -11.66 -7.02 -4.40
N THR A 239 -11.52 -6.28 -5.48
CA THR A 239 -11.07 -4.89 -5.43
C THR A 239 -12.06 -4.04 -4.66
N GLY A 240 -11.57 -3.38 -3.61
CA GLY A 240 -12.37 -2.58 -2.70
C GLY A 240 -11.84 -1.15 -2.54
N LYS A 241 -12.63 -0.31 -1.89
CA LYS A 241 -12.23 1.04 -1.45
C LYS A 241 -11.66 1.93 -2.58
N ARG A 242 -12.17 1.78 -3.81
CA ARG A 242 -11.86 2.66 -4.96
C ARG A 242 -12.27 4.12 -4.70
N SER A 243 -13.42 4.33 -4.05
CA SER A 243 -13.89 5.68 -3.66
C SER A 243 -12.94 6.36 -2.66
N GLU A 244 -12.37 5.59 -1.73
CA GLU A 244 -11.36 6.08 -0.79
C GLU A 244 -10.10 6.55 -1.54
N LEU A 245 -9.58 5.75 -2.48
CA LEU A 245 -8.43 6.13 -3.31
C LEU A 245 -8.72 7.38 -4.16
N LYS A 246 -9.87 7.44 -4.83
CA LYS A 246 -10.30 8.62 -5.59
C LYS A 246 -10.34 9.87 -4.72
N LYS A 247 -10.80 9.76 -3.46
CA LYS A 247 -10.80 10.87 -2.51
C LYS A 247 -9.39 11.31 -2.13
N MET A 248 -8.47 10.38 -1.87
CA MET A 248 -7.06 10.72 -1.56
C MET A 248 -6.40 11.46 -2.73
N LYS A 249 -6.58 10.97 -3.96
CA LYS A 249 -6.08 11.66 -5.17
C LYS A 249 -6.64 13.08 -5.32
N LYS A 250 -7.92 13.30 -4.97
CA LYS A 250 -8.50 14.65 -4.95
C LYS A 250 -7.87 15.56 -3.89
N ILE A 251 -7.59 15.02 -2.70
CA ILE A 251 -6.92 15.76 -1.61
C ILE A 251 -5.52 16.19 -2.06
N ILE A 252 -4.74 15.26 -2.60
CA ILE A 252 -3.40 15.53 -3.15
C ILE A 252 -3.46 16.62 -4.21
N LYS A 253 -4.34 16.46 -5.21
CA LYS A 253 -4.51 17.46 -6.28
C LYS A 253 -4.87 18.84 -5.75
N LYS A 254 -5.66 18.93 -4.66
CA LYS A 254 -5.98 20.22 -4.02
C LYS A 254 -4.78 20.80 -3.27
N TYR A 255 -4.00 19.96 -2.60
CA TYR A 255 -2.86 20.39 -1.77
C TYR A 255 -1.65 20.86 -2.61
N CYS A 256 -1.48 20.29 -3.80
CA CYS A 256 -0.37 20.56 -4.72
C CYS A 256 -0.67 21.61 -5.80
N LYS A 257 -1.85 22.25 -5.74
CA LYS A 257 -2.14 23.48 -6.46
C LYS A 257 -1.76 24.67 -5.58
#